data_AF-A0A6C0KFM3-F1
#
_entry.id   AF-A0A6C0KFM3-F1
#
_cell.length_a   1.000
_cell.length_b   1.000
_cell.length_c   1.000
_cell.angle_alpha   90.00
_cell.angle_beta   90.00
_cell.angle_gamma   90.00
#
_symmetry.space_group_name_H-M   'P 1'
#
loop_
_entity.id
_entity.type
_entity.pdbx_description
1 polymer ?
#
loop_
_entity_poly.entity_id
_entity_poly.type
_entity_poly.pdbx_seq_one_letter_code
_entity_poly.pdbx_strand_id
1 'polypeptide(L)'
;MESALTNYYKLKQKYDNKFQKEKDKIKDSDLTLKEKREKVKKLKMPCINCKRKVNTIFSRSPNHVTVLCGDKTNPCDLNINIQLGKYTQLSVLLDSLYQSLKYLKESIILNKLNFMFNYVDEDDTIKNFNKIKKHYDETNTQILKLESSFEKRFDILSNKEELKALEIEFYKNIKEFQSIIKQFLDEKQEIYLRDAMELYLNKIVKNQENIRKLKYSVMLVDTETDKKKEIAYLIQDKYSLTDTEIILKNPKIISNQYI
;
A
#
# COMPACT_ATOMS: atom_id res chain seq x y z
N MET A 1 4.09 -7.20 13.51
CA MET A 1 4.79 -7.51 12.25
C MET A 1 5.57 -6.32 11.72
N GLU A 2 4.95 -5.15 11.64
CA GLU A 2 5.64 -3.89 11.35
C GLU A 2 6.80 -3.63 12.31
N SER A 3 6.62 -3.94 13.60
CA SER A 3 7.69 -3.90 14.62
C SER A 3 8.87 -4.81 14.28
N ALA A 4 8.61 -6.06 13.86
CA ALA A 4 9.64 -7.03 13.48
C ALA A 4 10.44 -6.58 12.25
N LEU A 5 9.75 -6.07 11.22
CA LEU A 5 10.36 -5.59 9.99
C LEU A 5 11.16 -4.30 10.20
N THR A 6 10.61 -3.38 11.00
CA THR A 6 11.31 -2.16 11.42
C THR A 6 12.58 -2.51 12.20
N ASN A 7 12.50 -3.48 13.11
CA ASN A 7 13.65 -3.97 13.86
C ASN A 7 14.72 -4.57 12.91
N TYR A 8 14.32 -5.37 11.92
CA TYR A 8 15.24 -5.89 10.89
C TYR A 8 16.01 -4.77 10.19
N TYR A 9 15.32 -3.73 9.68
CA TYR A 9 15.98 -2.65 8.96
C TYR A 9 16.83 -1.77 9.87
N LYS A 10 16.40 -1.53 11.12
CA LYS A 10 17.21 -0.82 12.13
C LYS A 10 18.51 -1.58 12.42
N LEU A 11 18.45 -2.90 12.61
CA LEU A 11 19.63 -3.74 12.84
C LEU A 11 20.57 -3.72 11.63
N LYS A 12 20.01 -3.85 10.42
CA LYS A 12 20.78 -3.78 9.17
C LYS A 12 21.47 -2.43 9.01
N GLN A 13 20.75 -1.32 9.18
CA GLN A 13 21.30 0.02 9.07
C GLN A 13 22.44 0.26 10.08
N LYS A 14 22.28 -0.15 11.34
CA LYS A 14 23.34 -0.05 12.36
C LYS A 14 24.59 -0.84 11.96
N TYR A 15 24.42 -2.02 11.38
CA TYR A 15 25.52 -2.86 10.91
C TYR A 15 26.22 -2.26 9.68
N ASP A 16 25.45 -1.87 8.67
CA ASP A 16 25.93 -1.26 7.43
C ASP A 16 26.69 0.05 7.73
N ASN A 17 26.21 0.89 8.65
CA ASN A 17 26.90 2.11 9.07
C ASN A 17 28.25 1.81 9.74
N LYS A 18 28.33 0.78 10.58
CA LYS A 18 29.61 0.38 11.21
C LYS A 18 30.58 -0.19 10.17
N PHE A 19 30.07 -1.02 9.25
CA PHE A 19 30.87 -1.56 8.16
C PHE A 19 31.40 -0.45 7.25
N GLN A 20 30.57 0.56 6.94
CA GLN A 20 30.95 1.69 6.12
C GLN A 20 32.06 2.54 6.77
N LYS A 21 31.96 2.81 8.08
CA LYS A 21 33.03 3.49 8.84
C LYS A 21 34.37 2.75 8.78
N GLU A 22 34.37 1.43 8.96
CA GLU A 22 35.59 0.62 8.84
C GLU A 22 36.12 0.57 7.40
N LYS A 23 35.22 0.56 6.42
CA LYS A 23 35.58 0.66 5.00
C LYS A 23 36.20 2.01 4.66
N ASP A 24 35.69 3.11 5.20
CA ASP A 24 36.20 4.45 4.95
C ASP A 24 37.59 4.64 5.56
N LYS A 25 37.86 4.10 6.76
CA LYS A 25 39.23 4.02 7.30
C LYS A 25 40.22 3.31 6.35
N ILE A 26 39.78 2.27 5.65
CA ILE A 26 40.61 1.57 4.66
C ILE A 26 40.77 2.42 3.39
N LYS A 27 39.75 3.17 2.97
CA LYS A 27 39.84 4.09 1.83
C LYS A 27 40.81 5.24 2.08
N ASP A 28 40.83 5.78 3.29
CA ASP A 28 41.66 6.93 3.68
C ASP A 28 43.12 6.57 3.95
N SER A 29 43.46 5.27 3.95
CA SER A 29 44.84 4.80 4.11
C SER A 29 45.69 4.97 2.84
N ASP A 30 47.01 5.10 2.98
CA ASP A 30 47.98 5.27 1.89
C ASP A 30 48.24 4.00 1.04
N LEU A 31 47.29 3.06 1.02
CA LEU A 31 47.40 1.79 0.29
C LEU A 31 47.02 1.93 -1.18
N THR A 32 47.56 1.03 -2.01
CA THR A 32 47.13 0.93 -3.40
C THR A 32 45.68 0.44 -3.51
N LEU A 33 45.01 0.74 -4.63
CA LEU A 33 43.64 0.29 -4.90
C LEU A 33 43.46 -1.23 -4.79
N LYS A 34 44.48 -2.01 -5.15
CA LYS A 34 44.46 -3.49 -5.07
C LYS A 34 44.48 -3.96 -3.61
N GLU A 35 45.36 -3.38 -2.79
CA GLU A 35 45.48 -3.70 -1.37
C GLU A 35 44.24 -3.27 -0.57
N LYS A 36 43.66 -2.11 -0.90
CA LYS A 36 42.39 -1.64 -0.32
C LYS A 36 41.26 -2.66 -0.57
N ARG A 37 41.14 -3.17 -1.80
CA ARG A 37 40.14 -4.19 -2.15
C ARG A 37 40.35 -5.50 -1.37
N GLU A 38 41.60 -5.93 -1.21
CA GLU A 38 41.90 -7.14 -0.43
C GLU A 38 41.62 -6.98 1.07
N LYS A 39 41.96 -5.83 1.66
CA LYS A 39 41.65 -5.55 3.06
C LYS A 39 40.16 -5.49 3.33
N VAL A 40 39.38 -4.87 2.44
CA VAL A 40 37.91 -4.85 2.57
C VAL A 40 37.33 -6.27 2.46
N LYS A 41 37.85 -7.12 1.57
CA LYS A 41 37.40 -8.53 1.46
C LYS A 41 37.71 -9.34 2.73
N LYS A 42 38.85 -9.07 3.38
CA LYS A 42 39.27 -9.75 4.63
C LYS A 42 38.62 -9.16 5.89
N LEU A 43 37.91 -8.04 5.77
CA LEU A 43 37.27 -7.37 6.90
C LEU A 43 36.20 -8.28 7.52
N LYS A 44 36.41 -8.65 8.80
CA LYS A 44 35.47 -9.43 9.59
C LYS A 44 34.88 -8.56 10.69
N MET A 45 33.63 -8.16 10.50
CA MET A 45 32.84 -7.44 11.50
C MET A 45 32.35 -8.39 12.61
N PRO A 46 32.17 -7.89 13.83
CA PRO A 46 31.55 -8.66 14.89
C PRO A 46 30.08 -8.95 14.56
N CYS A 47 29.64 -10.17 14.85
CA CYS A 47 28.24 -10.56 14.77
C CYS A 47 27.41 -9.73 15.76
N ILE A 48 26.20 -9.30 15.37
CA ILE A 48 25.34 -8.43 16.18
C ILE A 48 24.93 -9.08 17.50
N ASN A 49 24.78 -10.41 17.53
CA ASN A 49 24.39 -11.14 18.73
C ASN A 49 25.61 -11.57 19.56
N CYS A 50 26.43 -12.51 19.05
CA CYS A 50 27.55 -13.08 19.81
C CYS A 50 28.86 -12.26 19.81
N LYS A 51 28.91 -11.12 19.09
CA LYS A 51 30.09 -10.23 18.99
C LYS A 51 31.38 -10.86 18.43
N ARG A 52 31.38 -12.15 18.07
CA ARG A 52 32.50 -12.84 17.40
C ARG A 52 32.74 -12.26 16.01
N LYS A 53 34.01 -12.18 15.57
CA LYS A 53 34.42 -11.66 14.24
C LYS A 53 34.09 -12.64 13.10
N VAL A 54 32.81 -12.93 12.92
CA VAL A 54 32.28 -13.90 11.95
C VAL A 54 31.33 -13.27 10.93
N ASN A 55 31.13 -11.94 10.99
CA ASN A 55 30.10 -11.18 10.27
C ASN A 55 28.66 -11.56 10.67
N THR A 56 27.73 -10.66 10.35
CA THR A 56 26.30 -10.96 10.32
C THR A 56 25.84 -10.98 8.88
N ILE A 57 25.13 -12.04 8.49
CA ILE A 57 24.63 -12.25 7.14
C ILE A 57 23.20 -11.73 7.10
N PHE A 58 23.00 -10.61 6.41
CA PHE A 58 21.68 -10.12 6.04
C PHE A 58 21.36 -10.58 4.63
N SER A 59 20.21 -11.23 4.44
CA SER A 59 19.73 -11.58 3.11
C SER A 59 18.32 -11.04 2.88
N ARG A 60 18.05 -10.63 1.65
CA ARG A 60 16.74 -10.19 1.18
C ARG A 60 16.43 -10.91 -0.12
N SER A 61 15.41 -11.77 -0.05
CA SER A 61 14.76 -12.39 -1.19
C SER A 61 13.41 -11.69 -1.42
N PRO A 62 12.75 -11.87 -2.58
CA PRO A 62 11.47 -11.23 -2.87
C PRO A 62 10.40 -11.46 -1.80
N ASN A 63 10.40 -12.65 -1.19
CA ASN A 63 9.38 -13.07 -0.22
C ASN A 63 9.92 -13.25 1.21
N HIS A 64 11.22 -13.07 1.44
CA HIS A 64 11.83 -13.34 2.75
C HIS A 64 12.94 -12.36 3.07
N VAL A 65 13.03 -11.97 4.33
CA VAL A 65 14.21 -11.30 4.88
C VAL A 65 14.78 -12.15 6.00
N THR A 66 16.10 -12.38 5.96
CA THR A 66 16.77 -13.18 6.99
C THR A 66 18.00 -12.50 7.57
N VAL A 67 18.28 -12.79 8.84
CA VAL A 67 19.50 -12.40 9.56
C VAL A 67 20.07 -13.63 10.24
N LEU A 68 21.32 -13.96 9.91
CA LEU A 68 22.02 -15.13 10.43
C LEU A 68 23.44 -14.76 10.90
N CYS A 69 23.97 -15.55 11.82
CA CYS A 69 25.39 -15.51 12.17
C CYS A 69 26.25 -16.02 11.01
N GLY A 70 27.38 -15.39 10.71
CA GLY A 70 28.28 -15.85 9.64
C GLY A 70 29.20 -17.02 9.99
N ASP A 71 29.11 -17.55 11.22
CA ASP A 71 29.80 -18.79 11.60
C ASP A 71 29.03 -20.01 11.09
N LYS A 72 29.67 -20.81 10.21
CA LYS A 72 29.08 -22.03 9.65
C LYS A 72 29.23 -23.25 10.55
N THR A 73 30.16 -23.22 11.50
CA THR A 73 30.48 -24.37 12.37
C THR A 73 29.69 -24.33 13.66
N ASN A 74 29.65 -23.17 14.32
CA ASN A 74 28.89 -22.95 15.55
C ASN A 74 28.16 -21.61 15.45
N PRO A 75 27.07 -21.51 14.66
CA PRO A 75 26.27 -20.29 14.60
C PRO A 75 25.71 -19.96 15.99
N CYS A 76 25.75 -18.68 16.39
CA CYS A 76 24.98 -18.27 17.56
C CYS A 76 23.49 -18.25 17.23
N ASP A 77 22.65 -18.12 18.25
CA ASP A 77 21.20 -18.20 18.13
C ASP A 77 20.57 -17.20 17.16
N LEU A 78 21.28 -16.12 16.77
CA LEU A 78 20.82 -15.10 15.81
C LEU A 78 20.13 -15.70 14.57
N ASN A 79 18.80 -15.74 14.62
CA ASN A 79 17.95 -16.26 13.55
C ASN A 79 16.68 -15.42 13.47
N ILE A 80 16.70 -14.46 12.55
CA ILE A 80 15.52 -13.71 12.15
C ILE A 80 15.14 -14.20 10.76
N ASN A 81 13.92 -14.71 10.60
CA ASN A 81 13.34 -15.08 9.32
C ASN A 81 11.91 -14.55 9.25
N ILE A 82 11.69 -13.58 8.39
CA ILE A 82 10.38 -12.96 8.20
C ILE A 82 9.98 -13.17 6.74
N GLN A 83 8.85 -13.85 6.56
CA GLN A 83 8.18 -13.97 5.28
C GLN A 83 7.41 -12.66 5.00
N LEU A 84 7.75 -12.01 3.90
CA LEU A 84 7.07 -10.82 3.41
C LEU A 84 5.73 -11.21 2.80
N GLY A 85 4.78 -10.29 2.89
CA GLY A 85 3.46 -10.42 2.27
C GLY A 85 3.58 -10.16 0.77
N LYS A 86 2.67 -10.76 0.01
CA LYS A 86 2.52 -10.45 -1.42
C LYS A 86 1.22 -9.67 -1.59
N TYR A 87 1.33 -8.50 -2.19
CA TYR A 87 0.23 -7.57 -2.39
C TYR A 87 0.07 -7.29 -3.89
N THR A 88 -1.14 -6.97 -4.31
CA THR A 88 -1.44 -6.48 -5.65
C THR A 88 -2.48 -5.38 -5.56
N GLN A 89 -2.52 -4.50 -6.56
CA GLN A 89 -3.61 -3.55 -6.69
C GLN A 89 -4.87 -4.26 -7.19
N LEU A 90 -6.03 -3.85 -6.67
CA LEU A 90 -7.31 -4.42 -7.06
C LEU A 90 -7.56 -4.29 -8.56
N SER A 91 -7.29 -3.11 -9.13
CA SER A 91 -7.48 -2.85 -10.57
C SER A 91 -6.71 -3.87 -11.41
N VAL A 92 -5.42 -4.05 -11.12
CA VAL A 92 -4.55 -5.02 -11.81
C VAL A 92 -5.09 -6.44 -11.68
N LEU A 93 -5.59 -6.81 -10.50
CA LEU A 93 -6.16 -8.15 -10.29
C LEU A 93 -7.46 -8.33 -11.08
N LEU A 94 -8.39 -7.37 -11.02
CA LEU A 94 -9.64 -7.40 -11.78
C LEU A 94 -9.39 -7.46 -13.28
N ASP A 95 -8.48 -6.63 -13.79
CA ASP A 95 -8.10 -6.64 -15.21
C ASP A 95 -7.60 -8.03 -15.63
N SER A 96 -6.75 -8.66 -14.82
CA SER A 96 -6.26 -10.01 -15.10
C SER A 96 -7.38 -11.06 -15.11
N LEU A 97 -8.37 -10.94 -14.22
CA LEU A 97 -9.52 -11.84 -14.15
C LEU A 97 -10.48 -11.63 -15.33
N TYR A 98 -10.74 -10.38 -15.72
CA TYR A 98 -11.57 -10.09 -16.89
C TYR A 98 -10.90 -10.55 -18.20
N GLN A 99 -9.57 -10.40 -18.31
CA GLN A 99 -8.83 -10.98 -19.45
C GLN A 99 -8.95 -12.51 -19.45
N SER A 100 -8.83 -13.16 -18.29
CA SER A 100 -9.06 -14.60 -18.18
C SER A 100 -10.47 -15.00 -18.62
N LEU A 101 -11.51 -14.28 -18.20
CA LEU A 101 -12.88 -14.51 -18.67
C LEU A 101 -13.00 -14.34 -20.19
N LYS A 102 -12.33 -13.35 -20.77
CA LYS A 102 -12.31 -13.13 -22.23
C LYS A 102 -11.72 -14.35 -22.95
N TYR A 103 -10.55 -14.82 -22.52
CA TYR A 103 -9.92 -16.01 -23.10
C TYR A 103 -10.77 -17.28 -22.93
N LEU A 104 -11.46 -17.44 -21.80
CA LEU A 104 -12.38 -18.56 -21.58
C LEU A 104 -13.59 -18.47 -22.53
N LYS A 105 -14.15 -17.28 -22.76
CA LYS A 105 -15.23 -17.08 -23.75
C LYS A 105 -14.76 -17.41 -25.17
N GLU A 106 -13.58 -16.95 -25.56
CA GLU A 106 -12.96 -17.29 -26.85
C GLU A 106 -12.76 -18.81 -26.97
N SER A 107 -12.30 -19.47 -25.91
CA SER A 107 -12.13 -20.92 -25.87
C SER A 107 -13.45 -21.68 -26.03
N ILE A 108 -14.55 -21.17 -25.43
CA ILE A 108 -15.90 -21.73 -25.63
C ILE A 108 -16.32 -21.60 -27.10
N ILE A 109 -16.08 -20.44 -27.73
CA ILE A 109 -16.42 -20.21 -29.13
C ILE A 109 -15.63 -21.16 -30.02
N LEU A 110 -14.31 -21.27 -29.83
CA LEU A 110 -13.46 -22.19 -30.57
C LEU A 110 -13.90 -23.66 -30.40
N ASN A 111 -14.21 -24.09 -29.18
CA ASN A 111 -14.69 -25.44 -28.93
C ASN A 111 -16.01 -25.72 -29.67
N LYS A 112 -16.94 -24.75 -29.70
CA LYS A 112 -18.18 -24.85 -30.47
C LYS A 112 -17.94 -24.92 -31.98
N LEU A 113 -17.07 -24.07 -32.51
CA LEU A 113 -16.74 -24.08 -33.94
C LEU A 113 -16.07 -25.40 -34.34
N ASN A 114 -15.12 -25.88 -33.53
CA ASN A 114 -14.43 -27.15 -33.77
C ASN A 114 -15.41 -28.33 -33.87
N PHE A 115 -16.41 -28.36 -32.99
CA PHE A 115 -17.48 -29.34 -33.06
C PHE A 115 -18.36 -29.16 -34.32
N MET A 116 -18.81 -27.93 -34.62
CA MET A 116 -19.66 -27.66 -35.79
C MET A 116 -19.02 -28.05 -37.13
N PHE A 117 -17.70 -27.94 -37.22
CA PHE A 117 -16.92 -28.32 -38.41
C PHE A 117 -16.36 -29.75 -38.33
N ASN A 118 -16.78 -30.54 -37.34
CA ASN A 118 -16.37 -31.93 -37.13
C ASN A 118 -14.83 -32.11 -37.02
N TYR A 119 -14.12 -31.12 -36.45
CA TYR A 119 -12.69 -31.23 -36.15
C TYR A 119 -12.40 -32.02 -34.86
N VAL A 120 -13.41 -32.19 -34.00
CA VAL A 120 -13.30 -32.88 -32.70
C VAL A 120 -14.59 -33.66 -32.46
N ASP A 121 -14.47 -34.83 -31.85
CA ASP A 121 -15.61 -35.68 -31.49
C ASP A 121 -16.49 -35.06 -30.40
N GLU A 122 -17.75 -35.48 -30.33
CA GLU A 122 -18.75 -34.97 -29.39
C GLU A 122 -18.32 -35.17 -27.93
N ASP A 123 -17.85 -36.38 -27.59
CA ASP A 123 -17.42 -36.71 -26.22
C ASP A 123 -16.29 -35.80 -25.73
N ASP A 124 -15.31 -35.52 -26.60
CA ASP A 124 -14.17 -34.67 -26.26
C ASP A 124 -14.56 -33.18 -26.24
N THR A 125 -15.50 -32.77 -27.11
CA THR A 125 -16.11 -31.44 -27.08
C THR A 125 -16.83 -31.19 -25.75
N ILE A 126 -17.62 -32.15 -25.26
CA ILE A 126 -18.36 -32.04 -23.99
C ILE A 126 -17.39 -31.99 -22.80
N LYS A 127 -16.37 -32.84 -22.77
CA LYS A 127 -15.33 -32.82 -21.72
C LYS A 127 -14.62 -31.47 -21.66
N ASN A 128 -14.21 -30.94 -22.81
CA ASN A 128 -13.52 -29.65 -22.90
C ASN A 128 -14.45 -28.50 -22.50
N PHE A 129 -15.70 -28.51 -22.96
CA PHE A 129 -16.69 -27.51 -22.57
C PHE A 129 -16.91 -27.48 -21.06
N ASN A 130 -17.07 -28.65 -20.41
CA ASN A 130 -17.28 -28.71 -18.96
C ASN A 130 -16.06 -28.19 -18.18
N LYS A 131 -14.83 -28.44 -18.64
CA LYS A 131 -13.61 -27.86 -18.05
C LYS A 131 -13.60 -26.34 -18.18
N ILE A 132 -13.85 -25.82 -19.39
CA ILE A 132 -13.84 -24.37 -19.64
C ILE A 132 -14.94 -23.69 -18.82
N LYS A 133 -16.15 -24.28 -18.78
CA LYS A 133 -17.27 -23.79 -17.99
C LYS A 133 -16.95 -23.74 -16.50
N LYS A 134 -16.35 -24.79 -15.95
CA LYS A 134 -15.92 -24.79 -14.54
C LYS A 134 -14.96 -23.64 -14.24
N HIS A 135 -13.94 -23.44 -15.07
CA HIS A 135 -13.00 -22.33 -14.89
C HIS A 135 -13.66 -20.95 -15.06
N TYR A 136 -14.63 -20.83 -15.97
CA TYR A 136 -15.42 -19.62 -16.13
C TYR A 136 -16.21 -19.29 -14.86
N ASP A 137 -16.95 -20.27 -14.33
CA ASP A 137 -17.77 -20.10 -13.13
C ASP A 137 -16.91 -19.77 -11.89
N GLU A 138 -15.75 -20.43 -11.76
CA GLU A 138 -14.76 -20.14 -10.70
C GLU A 138 -14.23 -18.71 -10.80
N THR A 139 -13.80 -18.28 -12.00
CA THR A 139 -13.25 -16.93 -12.24
C THR A 139 -14.31 -15.86 -12.00
N ASN A 140 -15.54 -16.09 -12.47
CA ASN A 140 -16.66 -15.17 -12.27
C ASN A 140 -17.01 -15.04 -10.78
N THR A 141 -17.01 -16.16 -10.05
CA THR A 141 -17.22 -16.16 -8.59
C THR A 141 -16.13 -15.38 -7.86
N GLN A 142 -14.88 -15.47 -8.31
CA GLN A 142 -13.78 -14.69 -7.73
C GLN A 142 -13.97 -13.19 -7.94
N ILE A 143 -14.37 -12.76 -9.14
CA ILE A 143 -14.68 -11.36 -9.44
C ILE A 143 -15.80 -10.85 -8.52
N LEU A 144 -16.93 -11.55 -8.44
CA LEU A 144 -18.05 -11.16 -7.59
C LEU A 144 -17.66 -11.08 -6.10
N LYS A 145 -16.81 -12.01 -5.62
CA LYS A 145 -16.29 -11.96 -4.25
C LYS A 145 -15.38 -10.77 -4.01
N LEU A 146 -14.54 -10.41 -4.98
CA LEU A 146 -13.65 -9.25 -4.88
C LEU A 146 -14.46 -7.95 -4.91
N GLU A 147 -15.38 -7.81 -5.85
CA GLU A 147 -16.29 -6.65 -5.96
C GLU A 147 -17.09 -6.48 -4.68
N SER A 148 -17.76 -7.53 -4.19
CA SER A 148 -18.55 -7.44 -2.95
C SER A 148 -17.70 -7.20 -1.70
N SER A 149 -16.49 -7.75 -1.62
CA SER A 149 -15.56 -7.47 -0.51
C SER A 149 -15.07 -6.03 -0.55
N PHE A 150 -14.85 -5.50 -1.75
CA PHE A 150 -14.55 -4.10 -1.98
C PHE A 150 -15.74 -3.25 -1.53
N GLU A 151 -16.91 -3.41 -2.15
CA GLU A 151 -18.15 -2.69 -1.79
C GLU A 151 -18.41 -2.67 -0.28
N LYS A 152 -18.31 -3.81 0.42
CA LYS A 152 -18.47 -3.86 1.89
C LYS A 152 -17.43 -3.05 2.64
N ARG A 153 -16.15 -3.13 2.25
CA ARG A 153 -15.09 -2.30 2.84
C ARG A 153 -15.34 -0.80 2.62
N PHE A 154 -16.05 -0.42 1.54
CA PHE A 154 -16.32 0.97 1.20
C PHE A 154 -17.71 1.50 1.58
N ASP A 155 -18.73 0.67 1.77
CA ASP A 155 -19.99 1.09 2.39
C ASP A 155 -19.79 1.34 3.90
N ILE A 156 -18.80 0.69 4.54
CA ILE A 156 -18.36 1.04 5.91
C ILE A 156 -17.65 2.42 5.94
N LEU A 157 -17.08 2.87 4.82
CA LEU A 157 -16.43 4.19 4.70
C LEU A 157 -17.40 5.27 4.22
N SER A 158 -18.39 4.90 3.43
CA SER A 158 -19.49 5.76 3.03
C SER A 158 -20.61 5.57 4.04
N ASN A 159 -20.44 6.13 5.24
CA ASN A 159 -21.55 6.33 6.17
C ASN A 159 -22.49 7.38 5.54
N LYS A 160 -23.19 7.00 4.45
CA LYS A 160 -23.91 7.89 3.53
C LYS A 160 -24.94 8.71 4.28
N GLU A 161 -25.47 8.16 5.36
CA GLU A 161 -26.41 8.82 6.25
C GLU A 161 -25.72 9.89 7.11
N GLU A 162 -24.59 9.57 7.74
CA GLU A 162 -23.80 10.53 8.51
C GLU A 162 -23.26 11.67 7.63
N LEU A 163 -22.75 11.33 6.44
CA LEU A 163 -22.28 12.33 5.47
C LEU A 163 -23.41 13.26 5.04
N LYS A 164 -24.59 12.71 4.73
CA LYS A 164 -25.78 13.51 4.39
C LYS A 164 -26.21 14.39 5.57
N ALA A 165 -26.19 13.87 6.79
CA ALA A 165 -26.55 14.64 7.99
C ALA A 165 -25.59 15.83 8.19
N LEU A 166 -24.28 15.59 8.07
CA LEU A 166 -23.25 16.63 8.16
C LEU A 166 -23.36 17.66 7.03
N GLU A 167 -23.67 17.23 5.79
CA GLU A 167 -23.90 18.15 4.68
C GLU A 167 -25.11 19.06 4.94
N ILE A 168 -26.24 18.49 5.42
CA ILE A 168 -27.43 19.26 5.78
C ILE A 168 -27.10 20.28 6.88
N GLU A 169 -26.39 19.85 7.92
CA GLU A 169 -25.98 20.73 9.02
C GLU A 169 -25.04 21.84 8.53
N PHE A 170 -24.08 21.50 7.66
CA PHE A 170 -23.16 22.46 7.05
C PHE A 170 -23.91 23.53 6.24
N TYR A 171 -24.87 23.13 5.39
CA TYR A 171 -25.71 24.09 4.66
C TYR A 171 -26.57 24.96 5.58
N LYS A 172 -27.07 24.40 6.69
CA LYS A 172 -27.79 25.17 7.70
C LYS A 172 -26.89 26.22 8.34
N ASN A 173 -25.68 25.85 8.74
CA ASN A 173 -24.68 26.74 9.34
C ASN A 173 -24.26 27.87 8.35
N ILE A 174 -24.14 27.58 7.05
CA ILE A 174 -23.88 28.61 6.04
C ILE A 174 -25.05 29.61 5.94
N LYS A 175 -26.29 29.13 5.91
CA LYS A 175 -27.47 30.02 5.85
C LYS A 175 -27.57 30.90 7.10
N GLU A 176 -27.31 30.34 8.27
CA GLU A 176 -27.26 31.08 9.54
C GLU A 176 -26.16 32.14 9.50
N PHE A 177 -24.94 31.79 9.06
CA PHE A 177 -23.85 32.74 8.88
C PHE A 177 -24.22 33.88 7.93
N GLN A 178 -24.82 33.58 6.78
CA GLN A 178 -25.28 34.60 5.82
C GLN A 178 -26.33 35.53 6.44
N SER A 179 -27.21 35.01 7.30
CA SER A 179 -28.23 35.81 8.01
C SER A 179 -27.58 36.77 9.01
N ILE A 180 -26.61 36.30 9.79
CA ILE A 180 -25.89 37.11 10.77
C ILE A 180 -25.12 38.23 10.07
N ILE A 181 -24.46 37.93 8.94
CA ILE A 181 -23.77 38.95 8.14
C ILE A 181 -24.72 39.99 7.56
N LYS A 182 -25.94 39.60 7.14
CA LYS A 182 -26.96 40.58 6.71
C LYS A 182 -27.38 41.50 7.86
N GLN A 183 -27.63 40.95 9.05
CA GLN A 183 -27.96 41.75 10.24
C GLN A 183 -26.83 42.71 10.60
N PHE A 184 -25.57 42.28 10.48
CA PHE A 184 -24.43 43.17 10.62
C PHE A 184 -24.44 44.33 9.62
N LEU A 185 -24.75 44.07 8.35
CA LEU A 185 -24.78 45.12 7.32
C LEU A 185 -25.87 46.17 7.60
N ASP A 186 -26.99 45.75 8.17
CA ASP A 186 -28.12 46.62 8.51
C ASP A 186 -27.87 47.41 9.81
N GLU A 187 -27.43 46.74 10.87
CA GLU A 187 -27.34 47.32 12.23
C GLU A 187 -25.94 47.84 12.60
N LYS A 188 -24.90 47.40 11.88
CA LYS A 188 -23.48 47.76 12.08
C LYS A 188 -22.92 47.50 13.49
N GLN A 189 -23.49 46.55 14.23
CA GLN A 189 -22.99 46.18 15.56
C GLN A 189 -21.94 45.06 15.50
N GLU A 190 -20.80 45.25 16.16
CA GLU A 190 -19.69 44.29 16.16
C GLU A 190 -20.04 42.90 16.75
N ILE A 191 -21.10 42.80 17.54
CA ILE A 191 -21.55 41.55 18.16
C ILE A 191 -21.88 40.50 17.08
N TYR A 192 -22.59 40.92 16.02
CA TYR A 192 -22.92 40.04 14.89
C TYR A 192 -21.67 39.52 14.17
N LEU A 193 -20.59 40.32 14.09
CA LEU A 193 -19.32 39.89 13.52
C LEU A 193 -18.66 38.80 14.37
N ARG A 194 -18.68 38.95 15.70
CA ARG A 194 -18.13 37.94 16.63
C ARG A 194 -18.91 36.63 16.55
N ASP A 195 -20.23 36.71 16.57
CA ASP A 195 -21.11 35.53 16.48
C ASP A 195 -20.93 34.80 15.13
N ALA A 196 -20.80 35.55 14.03
CA ALA A 196 -20.50 34.99 12.72
C ALA A 196 -19.13 34.28 12.70
N MET A 197 -18.10 34.89 13.28
CA MET A 197 -16.77 34.27 13.37
C MET A 197 -16.77 33.00 14.23
N GLU A 198 -17.50 33.00 15.35
CA GLU A 198 -17.62 31.82 16.20
C GLU A 198 -18.32 30.68 15.45
N LEU A 199 -19.42 30.98 14.75
CA LEU A 199 -20.12 30.01 13.91
C LEU A 199 -19.22 29.45 12.80
N TYR A 200 -18.42 30.31 12.16
CA TYR A 200 -17.49 29.91 11.12
C TYR A 200 -16.41 28.96 11.64
N LEU A 201 -15.69 29.34 12.68
CA LEU A 201 -14.58 28.56 13.21
C LEU A 201 -15.04 27.27 13.90
N ASN A 202 -16.13 27.33 14.68
CA ASN A 202 -16.54 26.20 15.51
C ASN A 202 -17.46 25.21 14.81
N LYS A 203 -18.26 25.64 13.84
CA LYS A 203 -19.18 24.75 13.12
C LYS A 203 -18.81 24.56 11.67
N ILE A 204 -18.67 25.64 10.89
CA ILE A 204 -18.45 25.53 9.44
C ILE A 204 -17.12 24.84 9.13
N VAL A 205 -16.01 25.30 9.70
CA VAL A 205 -14.68 24.70 9.47
C VAL A 205 -14.63 23.26 9.97
N LYS A 206 -15.13 22.98 11.18
CA LYS A 206 -15.12 21.61 11.73
C LYS A 206 -15.97 20.64 10.89
N ASN A 207 -17.18 21.05 10.49
CA ASN A 207 -18.04 20.22 9.65
C ASN A 207 -17.42 20.01 8.27
N GLN A 208 -16.78 21.03 7.69
CA GLN A 208 -16.04 20.89 6.43
C GLN A 208 -14.90 19.87 6.55
N GLU A 209 -14.12 19.89 7.63
CA GLU A 209 -13.07 18.90 7.86
C GLU A 209 -13.63 17.48 8.02
N ASN A 210 -14.76 17.33 8.70
CA ASN A 210 -15.41 16.03 8.87
C ASN A 210 -15.96 15.50 7.55
N ILE A 211 -16.65 16.34 6.77
CA ILE A 211 -17.13 16.02 5.42
C ILE A 211 -15.94 15.63 4.53
N ARG A 212 -14.83 16.37 4.58
CA ARG A 212 -13.60 16.04 3.84
C ARG A 212 -13.11 14.64 4.20
N LYS A 213 -12.93 14.34 5.49
CA LYS A 213 -12.40 13.06 5.99
C LYS A 213 -13.31 11.89 5.60
N LEU A 214 -14.62 12.10 5.60
CA LEU A 214 -15.60 11.08 5.20
C LEU A 214 -15.62 10.86 3.68
N LYS A 215 -15.39 11.92 2.89
CA LYS A 215 -15.51 11.87 1.43
C LYS A 215 -14.23 11.42 0.73
N TYR A 216 -13.06 11.76 1.27
CA TYR A 216 -11.78 11.54 0.63
C TYR A 216 -10.75 10.95 1.60
N SER A 217 -10.20 9.80 1.25
CA SER A 217 -9.04 9.22 1.93
C SER A 217 -7.78 10.05 1.67
N VAL A 218 -7.63 10.58 0.45
CA VAL A 218 -6.49 11.42 0.07
C VAL A 218 -7.00 12.76 -0.46
N MET A 219 -6.56 13.85 0.18
CA MET A 219 -6.75 15.19 -0.36
C MET A 219 -5.49 16.00 -0.12
N LEU A 220 -4.83 16.39 -1.20
CA LEU A 220 -3.58 17.14 -1.18
C LEU A 220 -3.52 18.11 -2.35
N VAL A 221 -2.71 19.15 -2.20
CA VAL A 221 -2.43 20.10 -3.26
C VAL A 221 -1.03 19.78 -3.76
N ASP A 222 -0.93 19.41 -5.03
CA ASP A 222 0.33 19.21 -5.72
C ASP A 222 0.70 20.49 -6.49
N THR A 223 1.95 20.91 -6.42
CA THR A 223 2.40 22.18 -7.02
C THR A 223 3.51 21.90 -8.00
N GLU A 224 3.25 22.19 -9.27
CA GLU A 224 4.23 22.06 -10.35
C GLU A 224 4.68 23.45 -10.81
N THR A 225 6.00 23.61 -10.96
CA THR A 225 6.59 24.86 -11.44
C THR A 225 7.03 24.70 -12.88
N ASP A 226 6.25 25.23 -13.83
CA ASP A 226 6.66 25.30 -15.24
C ASP A 226 6.94 26.77 -15.63
N LYS A 227 8.14 27.03 -16.15
CA LYS A 227 8.57 28.30 -16.78
C LYS A 227 8.04 29.58 -16.10
N LYS A 228 8.24 29.71 -14.78
CA LYS A 228 7.88 30.88 -13.94
C LYS A 228 6.40 31.02 -13.55
N LYS A 229 5.55 30.03 -13.82
CA LYS A 229 4.20 29.96 -13.23
C LYS A 229 4.11 28.76 -12.32
N GLU A 230 3.64 28.99 -11.10
CA GLU A 230 3.28 27.93 -10.16
C GLU A 230 1.84 27.50 -10.48
N ILE A 231 1.66 26.23 -10.85
CA ILE A 231 0.35 25.64 -11.06
C ILE A 231 0.09 24.70 -9.89
N ALA A 232 -1.05 24.90 -9.22
CA ALA A 232 -1.49 24.06 -8.12
C ALA A 232 -2.64 23.15 -8.58
N TYR A 233 -2.50 21.85 -8.34
CA TYR A 233 -3.48 20.81 -8.63
C TYR A 233 -4.07 20.30 -7.31
N LEU A 234 -5.40 20.39 -7.17
CA LEU A 234 -6.09 19.76 -6.04
C LEU A 234 -6.40 18.30 -6.40
N ILE A 235 -5.74 17.38 -5.70
CA ILE A 235 -5.97 15.94 -5.82
C ILE A 235 -6.96 15.52 -4.74
N GLN A 236 -8.05 14.86 -5.14
CA GLN A 236 -9.13 14.43 -4.25
C GLN A 236 -9.52 12.99 -4.56
N ASP A 237 -8.78 12.05 -3.98
CA ASP A 237 -9.08 10.63 -4.18
C ASP A 237 -9.94 10.11 -3.04
N LYS A 238 -11.04 9.47 -3.44
CA LYS A 238 -11.91 8.78 -2.51
C LYS A 238 -11.17 7.65 -1.78
N TYR A 239 -10.17 7.06 -2.43
CA TYR A 239 -9.43 5.89 -1.96
C TYR A 239 -7.93 6.10 -2.14
N SER A 240 -7.15 5.71 -1.14
CA SER A 240 -5.70 5.63 -1.25
C SER A 240 -5.27 4.33 -1.95
N LEU A 241 -4.03 4.28 -2.42
CA LEU A 241 -3.45 3.05 -2.99
C LEU A 241 -3.45 1.89 -2.00
N THR A 242 -3.32 2.16 -0.69
CA THR A 242 -3.39 1.16 0.38
C THR A 242 -4.82 0.66 0.62
N ASP A 243 -5.83 1.49 0.34
CA ASP A 243 -7.24 1.07 0.45
C ASP A 243 -7.59 0.05 -0.63
N THR A 244 -6.96 0.17 -1.81
CA THR A 244 -7.15 -0.71 -2.97
C THR A 244 -6.18 -1.89 -3.03
N GLU A 245 -5.33 -2.09 -2.01
CA GLU A 245 -4.42 -3.23 -1.93
C GLU A 245 -5.14 -4.53 -1.55
N ILE A 246 -4.85 -5.59 -2.30
CA ILE A 246 -5.30 -6.96 -2.07
C ILE A 246 -4.11 -7.82 -1.63
N ILE A 247 -4.29 -8.51 -0.50
CA ILE A 247 -3.28 -9.42 0.06
C ILE A 247 -3.40 -10.78 -0.63
N LEU A 248 -2.43 -11.12 -1.48
CA LEU A 248 -2.33 -12.42 -2.13
C LEU A 248 -1.68 -13.48 -1.21
N LYS A 249 -0.73 -13.05 -0.37
CA LYS A 249 -0.08 -13.91 0.61
C LYS A 249 0.13 -13.16 1.89
N ASN A 250 -0.37 -13.71 2.99
CA ASN A 250 -0.16 -13.11 4.30
C ASN A 250 1.34 -13.14 4.67
N PRO A 251 1.88 -12.02 5.14
CA PRO A 251 3.18 -12.01 5.76
C PRO A 251 3.19 -12.87 7.05
N LYS A 252 4.34 -13.42 7.41
CA LYS A 252 4.48 -14.30 8.58
C LYS A 252 5.87 -14.18 9.20
N ILE A 253 5.95 -14.14 10.52
CA ILE A 253 7.22 -14.27 11.24
C ILE A 253 7.49 -15.77 11.40
N ILE A 254 8.58 -16.26 10.83
CA ILE A 254 8.98 -17.67 10.91
C ILE A 254 9.89 -17.86 12.13
N SER A 255 10.84 -16.96 12.33
CA SER A 255 11.68 -16.90 13.52
C SER A 255 12.04 -15.45 13.82
N ASN A 256 12.01 -15.07 15.10
CA ASN A 256 12.53 -13.79 15.54
C ASN A 256 12.89 -13.87 17.03
N GLN A 257 14.18 -13.77 17.34
CA GLN A 257 14.68 -13.82 18.71
C GLN A 257 14.78 -12.46 19.41
N TYR A 258 14.37 -11.38 18.74
CA TYR A 258 14.38 -10.02 19.28
C TYR A 258 12.97 -9.48 19.53
N ILE A 259 11.99 -10.37 19.71
CA ILE A 259 10.63 -10.07 20.18
C ILE A 259 10.37 -10.91 21.42
#